data_AF-A0A382KH87-F1
#
_entry.id   AF-A0A382KH87-F1
#
_cell.length_a   1.000
_cell.length_b   1.000
_cell.length_c   1.000
_cell.angle_alpha   90.00
_cell.angle_beta   90.00
_cell.angle_gamma   90.00
#
_symmetry.space_group_name_H-M   'P 1'
#
loop_
_entity.id
_entity.type
_entity.pdbx_description
1 polymer ?
#
loop_
_entity_poly.entity_id
_entity_poly.type
_entity_poly.pdbx_seq_one_letter_code
_entity_poly.pdbx_strand_id
1 'polypeptide(L)' 'MKKVFNFALYDFANSAFTTIIITFIFATYFAKQIAPNPVLGQSYWGWAIGITGLLVALIGPLIGSFADKKNCTEFFIK' A
#
# COMPACT_ATOMS: atom_id res chain seq x y z
N MET A 1 16.76 22.32 0.26
CA MET A 1 15.33 22.51 -0.10
C MET A 1 14.96 21.86 -1.43
N LYS A 2 15.65 22.13 -2.56
CA LYS A 2 15.35 21.51 -3.86
C LYS A 2 15.39 19.96 -3.89
N LYS A 3 16.37 19.33 -3.22
CA LYS A 3 16.52 17.86 -3.18
C LYS A 3 15.34 17.15 -2.50
N VAL A 4 14.87 17.67 -1.36
CA VAL A 4 13.70 17.14 -0.63
C VAL A 4 12.43 17.28 -1.47
N PHE A 5 12.23 18.44 -2.11
CA PHE A 5 11.06 18.67 -2.96
C PHE A 5 11.05 17.75 -4.19
N ASN A 6 12.19 17.58 -4.85
CA ASN A 6 12.31 16.66 -5.99
C ASN A 6 12.05 15.21 -5.57
N PHE A 7 12.55 14.79 -4.41
CA PHE A 7 12.30 13.45 -3.88
C PHE A 7 10.83 13.24 -3.51
N ALA A 8 10.20 14.21 -2.85
CA ALA A 8 8.77 14.13 -2.53
C ALA A 8 7.90 14.05 -3.79
N LEU A 9 8.23 14.82 -4.84
CA LEU A 9 7.53 14.73 -6.12
C LEU A 9 7.75 13.38 -6.82
N TYR A 10 8.96 12.81 -6.73
CA TYR A 10 9.25 11.47 -7.22
C TYR A 10 8.43 10.40 -6.49
N ASP A 11 8.39 10.45 -5.16
CA ASP A 11 7.66 9.48 -4.34
C ASP A 11 6.14 9.58 -4.56
N PHE A 12 5.63 10.81 -4.70
CA PHE A 12 4.23 11.06 -5.05
C PHE A 12 3.86 10.49 -6.43
N ALA A 13 4.69 10.76 -7.45
CA ALA A 13 4.47 10.24 -8.79
C ALA A 13 4.53 8.71 -8.83
N ASN A 14 5.46 8.10 -8.09
CA ASN A 14 5.62 6.65 -8.01
C ASN A 14 4.43 5.96 -7.31
N SER A 15 3.88 6.59 -6.26
CA SER A 15 2.76 6.03 -5.50
C SER A 15 1.42 6.11 -6.25
N ALA A 16 1.23 7.12 -7.10
CA ALA A 16 -0.02 7.35 -7.83
C ALA A 16 -0.37 6.18 -8.77
N PHE A 17 0.61 5.66 -9.51
CA PHE A 17 0.40 4.56 -10.46
C PHE A 17 -0.14 3.31 -9.75
N THR A 18 0.58 2.85 -8.73
CA THR A 18 0.23 1.65 -7.96
C THR A 18 -1.13 1.80 -7.28
N THR A 19 -1.41 2.99 -6.74
CA THR A 19 -2.69 3.28 -6.08
C THR A 19 -3.84 3.07 -7.05
N ILE A 20 -3.82 3.71 -8.23
CA ILE A 20 -4.92 3.62 -9.22
C ILE A 20 -5.11 2.19 -9.72
N ILE A 21 -4.00 1.50 -10.03
CA ILE A 21 -4.03 0.14 -10.55
C ILE A 21 -4.68 -0.79 -9.54
N ILE A 22 -4.33 -0.71 -8.26
CA ILE A 22 -4.87 -1.59 -7.23
C ILE A 22 -6.33 -1.23 -6.91
N THR A 23 -6.65 0.05 -6.70
CA THR A 23 -7.96 0.46 -6.18
C THR A 23 -9.07 0.40 -7.21
N PHE A 24 -8.81 0.77 -8.46
CA PHE A 24 -9.85 0.89 -9.48
C PHE A 24 -9.82 -0.25 -10.49
N ILE A 25 -8.63 -0.57 -11.00
CA ILE A 25 -8.49 -1.50 -12.12
C ILE A 25 -8.52 -2.95 -11.61
N PHE A 26 -7.63 -3.30 -10.70
CA PHE A 26 -7.49 -4.67 -10.22
C PHE A 26 -8.69 -5.10 -9.37
N ALA A 27 -9.22 -4.23 -8.51
CA ALA A 27 -10.42 -4.52 -7.71
C ALA A 27 -11.62 -4.93 -8.59
N THR A 28 -11.86 -4.20 -9.69
CA THR A 28 -12.97 -4.50 -10.61
C THR A 28 -12.68 -5.71 -11.50
N TYR A 29 -11.42 -5.87 -11.94
CA TYR A 29 -10.97 -7.04 -12.69
C TYR A 29 -11.14 -8.34 -11.89
N PHE A 30 -10.70 -8.34 -10.63
CA PHE A 30 -10.84 -9.50 -9.73
C PHE A 30 -12.30 -9.90 -9.57
N ALA A 31 -13.17 -8.95 -9.26
CA ALA A 31 -14.59 -9.23 -9.06
C ALA A 31 -15.28 -9.75 -10.32
N LYS A 32 -14.92 -9.22 -11.52
CA LYS A 32 -15.63 -9.57 -12.76
C LYS A 32 -15.06 -10.76 -13.52
N GLN A 33 -13.74 -10.97 -13.47
CA GLN A 33 -13.04 -11.93 -14.34
C GLN A 33 -12.45 -13.11 -13.58
N ILE A 34 -12.08 -12.93 -12.30
CA ILE A 34 -11.45 -13.98 -11.49
C ILE A 34 -12.48 -14.69 -10.61
N ALA A 35 -13.35 -13.94 -9.95
CA ALA A 35 -14.32 -14.50 -9.01
C ALA A 35 -15.46 -15.24 -9.73
N PRO A 36 -16.02 -16.31 -9.14
CA PRO A 36 -17.13 -17.07 -9.73
C PRO A 36 -18.40 -16.24 -9.95
N ASN A 37 -18.63 -15.21 -9.13
CA ASN A 37 -19.76 -14.30 -9.22
C ASN A 37 -19.29 -12.89 -8.84
N PRO A 38 -19.67 -11.83 -9.59
CA PRO A 38 -19.33 -10.45 -9.27
C PRO A 38 -19.66 -10.01 -7.83
N VAL A 39 -20.79 -10.46 -7.29
CA VAL A 39 -21.22 -10.11 -5.92
C VAL A 39 -20.28 -10.74 -4.89
N LEU A 40 -20.00 -12.04 -5.03
CA LEU A 40 -19.06 -12.73 -4.15
C LEU A 40 -17.62 -12.21 -4.32
N GLY A 41 -17.24 -11.85 -5.54
CA GLY A 41 -15.93 -11.28 -5.84
C GLY A 41 -15.70 -9.95 -5.12
N GLN A 42 -16.71 -9.08 -5.06
CA GLN A 42 -16.65 -7.86 -4.25
C GLN A 42 -16.51 -8.17 -2.76
N SER A 43 -17.26 -9.15 -2.24
CA SER A 43 -17.13 -9.57 -0.84
C SER A 43 -15.73 -10.11 -0.53
N TYR A 44 -15.18 -11.00 -1.36
CA TYR A 44 -13.83 -11.55 -1.19
C TYR A 44 -12.75 -10.48 -1.26
N TRP A 45 -12.88 -9.52 -2.17
CA TRP A 45 -11.97 -8.37 -2.24
C TRP A 45 -12.01 -7.54 -0.95
N GLY A 46 -13.21 -7.27 -0.42
CA GLY A 46 -13.40 -6.60 0.86
C GLY A 46 -12.76 -7.36 2.03
N TRP A 47 -12.97 -8.68 2.11
CA TRP A 47 -12.31 -9.52 3.13
C TRP A 47 -10.79 -9.51 3.00
N ALA A 48 -10.25 -9.58 1.79
CA ALA A 48 -8.81 -9.54 1.54
C ALA A 48 -8.19 -8.22 2.03
N ILE A 49 -8.81 -7.07 1.70
CA ILE A 49 -8.37 -5.76 2.19
C ILE A 49 -8.50 -5.67 3.72
N GLY A 50 -9.62 -6.14 4.30
CA GLY A 50 -9.85 -6.12 5.74
C GLY A 50 -8.80 -6.93 6.51
N ILE A 51 -8.52 -8.16 6.08
CA ILE A 51 -7.50 -9.03 6.68
C ILE A 51 -6.11 -8.38 6.55
N THR A 52 -5.80 -7.83 5.37
CA THR A 52 -4.52 -7.15 5.14
C THR A 52 -4.38 -5.94 6.07
N GLY A 53 -5.42 -5.12 6.21
CA GLY A 53 -5.43 -3.97 7.12
C GLY A 53 -5.23 -4.37 8.57
N LEU A 54 -5.86 -5.47 9.01
CA LEU A 54 -5.67 -6.03 10.36
C LEU A 54 -4.23 -6.51 10.57
N LEU A 55 -3.68 -7.25 9.60
CA LEU A 55 -2.28 -7.68 9.66
C LEU A 55 -1.31 -6.50 9.72
N VAL A 56 -1.55 -5.45 8.92
CA VAL A 56 -0.75 -4.21 8.96
C VAL A 56 -0.87 -3.53 10.33
N ALA A 57 -2.07 -3.47 10.92
CA ALA A 57 -2.26 -2.87 12.23
C ALA A 57 -1.49 -3.61 13.35
N LEU A 58 -1.36 -4.94 13.25
CA LEU A 58 -0.62 -5.74 14.22
C LEU A 58 0.89 -5.73 13.98
N ILE A 59 1.31 -5.88 12.73
CA ILE A 59 2.73 -6.02 12.35
C ILE A 59 3.42 -4.65 12.26
N GLY A 60 2.69 -3.62 11.84
CA GLY A 60 3.20 -2.27 11.64
C GLY A 60 3.93 -1.70 12.86
N PRO A 61 3.35 -1.71 14.07
CA PRO A 61 4.01 -1.23 15.28
C PRO A 61 5.26 -2.05 15.64
N LEU A 62 5.27 -3.36 15.38
CA LEU A 62 6.41 -4.23 15.67
C LEU A 62 7.61 -3.89 14.76
N ILE A 63 7.37 -3.79 13.45
CA ILE A 63 8.40 -3.42 12.48
C ILE A 63 8.83 -1.97 12.68
N GLY A 64 7.89 -1.06 12.92
CA GLY A 64 8.16 0.35 13.20
C GLY A 64 9.05 0.54 14.42
N SER A 65 8.69 -0.11 15.54
CA SER A 65 9.51 -0.06 16.76
C SER A 65 10.92 -0.63 16.56
N PHE A 66 11.08 -1.66 15.73
CA PHE A 66 12.40 -2.19 15.38
C PHE A 66 13.20 -1.22 14.51
N ALA A 67 12.57 -0.58 13.53
CA ALA A 67 13.17 0.44 12.67
C ALA A 67 13.63 1.66 13.49
N ASP A 68 12.79 2.13 14.42
CA ASP A 68 13.08 3.27 15.29
C ASP A 68 14.26 2.97 16.24
N LYS A 69 14.32 1.75 16.82
CA LYS A 69 15.41 1.33 17.70
C LYS A 69 16.77 1.29 17.01
N LYS A 70 16.80 0.99 15.71
CA LYS A 70 18.04 0.89 14.96
C LYS A 70 18.69 2.24 14.68
N ASN A 71 17.99 3.36 14.89
CA ASN A 71 18.46 4.72 14.59
C ASN A 71 19.18 4.79 13.22
N CYS A 72 18.75 3.94 12.28
CA CYS A 72 19.26 3.89 10.91
C CYS A 72 18.63 5.03 10.11
N THR A 73 18.70 6.25 10.65
CA THR A 73 18.58 7.46 9.85
C THR A 73 19.85 7.58 9.01
N GLU A 74 20.03 6.65 8.07
CA GLU A 74 20.68 7.01 6.82
C GLU A 74 19.73 8.02 6.21
N PHE A 75 19.97 9.30 6.50
CA PHE A 75 19.24 10.41 5.93
C PHE A 75 19.53 10.33 4.44
N PHE A 76 18.68 9.62 3.70
CA PHE A 76 18.81 9.30 2.27
C PHE A 76 18.98 10.56 1.40
N ILE A 77 18.76 11.74 2.00
CA ILE A 77 18.83 13.05 1.39
C ILE A 77 20.11 13.83 1.76
N LYS A 78 21.08 13.26 2.50
CA LYS A 78 22.44 13.81 2.54
C LYS A 78 23.06 13.73 1.15
#